data_AF-A0A9P8HJ46-F1
#
_entry.id   AF-A0A9P8HJ46-F1
#
_cell.length_a   1.000
_cell.length_b   1.000
_cell.length_c   1.000
_cell.angle_alpha   90.00
_cell.angle_beta   90.00
_cell.angle_gamma   90.00
#
_symmetry.space_group_name_H-M   'P 1'
#
loop_
_entity.id
_entity.type
_entity.pdbx_description
1 polymer ?
#
loop_
_entity_poly.entity_id
_entity_poly.type
_entity_poly.pdbx_seq_one_letter_code
_entity_poly.pdbx_strand_id
1 'polypeptide(L)' 'MSSPHVRSSGFSVHVTITIDPANSSAFLAAFRRIYEIVAAEPECTYFEVFQSLEEPGVFRFVENWSKDVQWFKELSSL' A
#
# COMPACT_ATOMS: atom_id res chain seq x y z
N MET A 1 10.96 1.76 35.81
CA MET A 1 11.91 1.88 34.69
C MET A 1 11.16 1.55 33.41
N SER A 2 10.69 2.57 32.68
CA SER A 2 9.97 2.35 31.43
C SER A 2 10.99 1.98 30.35
N SER A 3 10.77 0.85 29.69
CA SER A 3 11.56 0.40 28.55
C SER A 3 11.67 1.53 27.52
N PRO A 4 12.87 1.84 26.97
CA PRO A 4 12.97 2.82 25.90
C PRO A 4 12.09 2.29 24.77
N HIS A 5 11.00 2.98 24.46
CA HIS A 5 10.26 2.69 23.25
C HIS A 5 11.25 2.86 22.10
N VAL A 6 11.74 1.75 21.56
CA VAL A 6 12.33 1.74 20.22
C VAL A 6 11.24 2.34 19.35
N ARG A 7 11.42 3.58 18.91
CA ARG A 7 10.49 4.16 17.94
C ARG A 7 10.57 3.26 16.72
N SER A 8 9.47 2.58 16.38
CA SER A 8 9.39 1.92 15.09
C SER A 8 9.51 3.02 14.04
N SER A 9 10.55 2.97 13.23
CA SER A 9 10.76 3.88 12.11
C SER A 9 9.74 3.69 10.99
N GLY A 10 8.92 2.63 11.07
CA GLY A 10 7.91 2.29 10.07
C GLY A 10 6.75 3.28 9.97
N PHE A 11 6.05 3.23 8.84
CA PHE A 11 4.88 4.06 8.57
C PHE A 11 3.86 3.30 7.72
N SER A 12 2.65 3.85 7.60
CA SER A 12 1.59 3.31 6.76
C SER A 12 1.28 4.25 5.60
N VAL A 13 1.12 3.69 4.40
CA VAL A 13 0.57 4.38 3.23
C VAL A 13 -0.91 4.03 3.12
N HIS A 14 -1.76 5.04 2.97
CA HIS A 14 -3.17 4.88 2.65
C HIS A 14 -3.46 5.53 1.31
N VAL A 15 -3.83 4.73 0.32
CA VAL A 15 -4.15 5.23 -1.03
C VAL A 15 -5.63 5.04 -1.30
N THR A 16 -6.26 6.06 -1.90
CA THR A 16 -7.58 5.95 -2.52
C THR A 16 -7.42 6.17 -4.01
N ILE A 17 -7.94 5.24 -4.80
CA ILE A 17 -7.97 5.32 -6.26
C ILE A 17 -9.43 5.31 -6.69
N THR A 18 -9.79 6.27 -7.55
CA THR A 18 -11.10 6.30 -8.20
C THR A 18 -10.89 6.09 -9.69
N ILE A 19 -11.54 5.08 -10.24
CA ILE A 19 -11.58 4.80 -11.68
C ILE A 19 -13.02 4.68 -12.18
N ASP A 20 -13.20 4.66 -13.50
CA ASP A 20 -14.47 4.23 -14.09
C ASP A 20 -14.81 2.80 -13.61
N PRO A 21 -15.98 2.57 -12.98
CA PRO A 21 -16.37 1.25 -12.49
C PRO A 21 -16.33 0.16 -13.55
N ALA A 22 -16.59 0.49 -14.82
CA ALA A 22 -16.54 -0.46 -15.93
C ALA A 22 -15.13 -1.07 -16.13
N ASN A 23 -14.09 -0.39 -15.64
CA ASN A 23 -12.70 -0.83 -15.72
C ASN A 23 -12.20 -1.57 -14.47
N SER A 24 -13.05 -1.84 -13.47
CA SER A 24 -12.66 -2.45 -12.20
C SER A 24 -11.86 -3.75 -12.36
N SER A 25 -12.35 -4.69 -13.16
CA SER A 25 -11.66 -5.97 -13.38
C SER A 25 -10.35 -5.80 -14.15
N ALA A 26 -10.32 -4.91 -15.14
CA ALA A 26 -9.11 -4.61 -15.91
C ALA A 26 -8.04 -3.94 -15.03
N PHE A 27 -8.45 -3.03 -14.15
CA PHE A 27 -7.59 -2.41 -13.15
C PHE A 27 -7.00 -3.44 -12.20
N LEU A 28 -7.82 -4.31 -11.58
CA LEU A 28 -7.32 -5.35 -10.67
C LEU A 28 -6.37 -6.32 -11.37
N ALA A 29 -6.65 -6.69 -12.63
CA ALA A 29 -5.78 -7.55 -13.42
C ALA A 29 -4.41 -6.88 -13.68
N ALA A 30 -4.40 -5.59 -14.03
CA ALA A 30 -3.17 -4.84 -14.24
C ALA A 30 -2.41 -4.60 -12.92
N PHE A 31 -3.13 -4.28 -11.84
CA PHE A 31 -2.58 -3.97 -10.52
C PHE A 31 -1.97 -5.19 -9.85
N ARG A 32 -2.47 -6.40 -10.14
CA ARG A 32 -1.99 -7.66 -9.54
C ARG A 32 -0.48 -7.81 -9.57
N ARG A 33 0.18 -7.43 -10.68
CA ARG A 33 1.63 -7.53 -10.78
C ARG A 33 2.35 -6.60 -9.81
N ILE A 34 1.86 -5.38 -9.65
CA ILE A 34 2.41 -4.39 -8.69
C ILE A 34 2.23 -4.91 -7.27
N TYR A 35 1.02 -5.38 -6.96
CA TYR A 35 0.72 -6.00 -5.67
C TYR A 35 1.71 -7.13 -5.32
N GLU A 36 1.92 -8.07 -6.24
CA GLU A 36 2.82 -9.21 -6.03
C GLU A 36 4.29 -8.80 -5.85
N ILE A 37 4.75 -7.73 -6.52
CA ILE A 37 6.13 -7.21 -6.35
C ILE A 37 6.28 -6.59 -4.97
N VAL A 38 5.40 -5.64 -4.64
CA VAL A 38 5.50 -4.85 -3.41
C VAL A 38 5.27 -5.72 -2.18
N ALA A 39 4.28 -6.62 -2.20
CA ALA A 39 4.01 -7.52 -1.09
C ALA A 39 5.14 -8.55 -0.84
N ALA A 40 6.04 -8.76 -1.81
CA ALA A 40 7.21 -9.62 -1.66
C ALA A 40 8.43 -8.87 -1.10
N GLU A 41 8.38 -7.53 -0.99
CA GLU A 41 9.47 -6.75 -0.42
C GLU A 41 9.58 -7.05 1.09
N PRO A 42 10.78 -7.40 1.60
CA PRO A 42 10.98 -7.68 3.02
C PRO A 42 10.56 -6.51 3.94
N GLU A 43 10.64 -5.29 3.41
CA GLU A 43 10.26 -4.07 4.11
C GLU A 43 8.75 -3.84 4.14
N CYS A 44 7.98 -4.43 3.21
CA CYS A 44 6.52 -4.38 3.16
C CYS A 44 5.94 -5.44 4.11
N THR A 45 5.46 -4.98 5.26
CA THR A 45 4.96 -5.85 6.34
C THR A 45 3.47 -6.15 6.25
N TYR A 46 2.75 -5.42 5.41
CA TYR A 46 1.31 -5.59 5.17
C TYR A 46 0.95 -4.91 3.86
N PHE A 47 0.17 -5.57 3.00
CA PHE A 47 -0.41 -4.97 1.81
C PHE A 47 -1.78 -5.60 1.54
N GLU A 48 -2.85 -4.80 1.69
CA GLU A 48 -4.22 -5.22 1.36
C GLU A 48 -4.94 -4.21 0.49
N VAL A 49 -5.79 -4.73 -0.41
CA VAL A 49 -6.60 -3.97 -1.36
C VAL A 49 -8.07 -4.21 -1.06
N PHE A 50 -8.81 -3.12 -0.95
CA PHE A 50 -10.24 -3.09 -0.68
C PHE A 50 -10.96 -2.40 -1.83
N GLN A 51 -12.14 -2.91 -2.17
CA GLN A 51 -13.06 -2.23 -3.08
C GLN A 51 -14.24 -1.70 -2.25
N SER A 52 -14.66 -0.46 -2.51
CA SER A 52 -15.85 0.11 -1.87
C SER A 52 -17.11 -0.64 -2.29
N LEU A 53 -17.97 -0.95 -1.33
CA LEU A 53 -19.29 -1.54 -1.59
C LEU A 53 -20.34 -0.47 -1.93
N GLU A 54 -20.11 0.77 -1.51
CA GLU A 54 -21.04 1.90 -1.68
C GLU A 54 -20.68 2.74 -2.92
N GLU A 55 -19.40 2.76 -3.28
CA GLU A 55 -18.87 3.60 -4.36
C GLU A 55 -18.18 2.71 -5.42
N PRO A 56 -18.91 2.22 -6.44
CA PRO A 56 -18.30 1.45 -7.52
C PRO A 56 -17.11 2.20 -8.14
N GLY A 57 -16.03 1.49 -8.47
CA GLY A 57 -14.82 2.09 -9.02
C GLY A 57 -13.88 2.75 -7.99
N VAL A 58 -14.25 2.80 -6.70
CA VAL A 58 -13.36 3.26 -5.62
C VAL A 58 -12.64 2.08 -4.98
N PHE A 59 -11.31 2.13 -5.04
CA PHE A 59 -10.41 1.19 -4.39
C PHE A 59 -9.60 1.90 -3.33
N ARG A 60 -9.30 1.18 -2.25
CA ARG A 60 -8.42 1.64 -1.18
C ARG A 60 -7.38 0.58 -0.93
N PHE A 61 -6.13 0.96 -0.73
CA PHE A 61 -5.14 0.01 -0.25
C PHE A 61 -4.29 0.62 0.85
N VAL A 62 -3.83 -0.28 1.71
CA VAL A 62 -2.99 0.05 2.85
C VAL A 62 -1.72 -0.77 2.76
N GLU A 63 -0.60 -0.08 2.90
CA GLU A 63 0.72 -0.68 2.98
C GLU A 63 1.34 -0.30 4.33
N ASN A 64 1.94 -1.26 5.03
CA ASN A 64 2.78 -0.95 6.18
C ASN A 64 4.23 -1.26 5.86
N TRP A 65 5.10 -0.28 6.09
CA TRP A 65 6.53 -0.38 5.83
C TRP A 65 7.30 -0.39 7.14
N SER A 66 8.31 -1.26 7.24
CA SER A 66 9.21 -1.31 8.40
C SER A 66 10.24 -0.18 8.42
N LYS A 67 10.52 0.40 7.24
CA LYS A 67 11.43 1.53 7.04
C LYS A 67 10.71 2.87 7.11
N ASP A 68 11.47 3.94 7.26
CA ASP A 68 10.91 5.30 7.31
C ASP A 68 10.52 5.84 5.93
N VAL A 69 9.82 6.98 5.96
CA VAL A 69 9.33 7.68 4.77
C VAL A 69 10.46 8.18 3.86
N GLN A 70 11.64 8.47 4.41
CA GLN A 70 12.76 8.95 3.59
C GLN A 70 13.28 7.81 2.71
N TRP A 71 13.54 6.65 3.30
CA TRP A 71 13.93 5.44 2.57
C TRP A 71 12.93 5.11 1.46
N PHE A 72 11.63 5.15 1.78
CA PHE A 72 10.57 4.84 0.82
C PHE A 72 10.56 5.80 -0.38
N LYS A 73 10.75 7.09 -0.14
CA LYS A 73 10.77 8.12 -1.20
C LYS A 73 11.95 7.94 -2.16
N GLU A 74 13.12 7.61 -1.64
CA GLU A 74 14.33 7.37 -2.45
C GLU A 74 14.12 6.17 -3.39
N LEU A 75 13.47 5.11 -2.90
CA LEU A 75 13.14 3.93 -3.71
C LEU A 75 12.10 4.24 -4.80
N SER A 76 11.07 5.05 -4.48
CA SER A 76 10.01 5.44 -5.43
C SER A 76 10.42 6.45 -6.51
N SER A 77 11.65 6.95 -6.47
CA SER A 77 12.17 7.97 -7.39
C SER A 77 12.93 7.42 -8.60
N LEU A 78 12.92 6.09 -8.78
CA LEU A 78 13.39 5.37 -9.96
C LEU A 78 12.25 5.10 -10.95
#